data_AF-A0A955SCG7-F1
#
_entry.id   AF-A0A955SCG7-F1
#
_cell.length_a   1.000
_cell.length_b   1.000
_cell.length_c   1.000
_cell.angle_alpha   90.00
_cell.angle_beta   90.00
_cell.angle_gamma   90.00
#
_symmetry.space_group_name_H-M   'P 1'
#
loop_
_entity.id
_entity.type
_entity.pdbx_description
1 polymer ?
#
loop_
_entity_poly.entity_id
_entity_poly.type
_entity_poly.pdbx_seq_one_letter_code
_entity_poly.pdbx_strand_id
1 'polypeptide(L)' 'MKKISVVHVKEQGIKLIGPPAMKLAEAEGLTGHKKAISLRLGEG' A
#
# COMPACT_ATOMS: atom_id res chain seq x y z
N MET A 1 -5.75 29.31 2.80
CA MET A 1 -6.67 28.16 2.77
C MET A 1 -5.86 26.89 2.51
N LYS A 2 -6.00 25.84 3.34
CA LYS A 2 -5.31 24.54 3.16
C LYS A 2 -6.19 23.60 2.34
N LYS A 3 -5.62 22.83 1.41
CA LYS A 3 -6.34 21.79 0.66
C LYS A 3 -5.94 20.42 1.21
N ILE A 4 -6.91 19.64 1.67
CA ILE A 4 -6.69 18.32 2.27
C ILE A 4 -7.21 17.25 1.30
N SER A 5 -6.38 16.25 1.00
CA SER A 5 -6.78 15.07 0.24
C SER A 5 -7.39 13.99 1.14
N VAL A 6 -8.37 13.27 0.63
CA VAL A 6 -8.99 12.11 1.30
C VAL A 6 -8.87 10.90 0.38
N VAL A 7 -8.42 9.78 0.94
CA VAL A 7 -8.30 8.50 0.22
C VAL A 7 -8.99 7.41 1.02
N HIS A 8 -9.85 6.65 0.34
CA HIS A 8 -10.51 5.47 0.89
C HIS A 8 -10.30 4.29 -0.07
N VAL A 9 -9.77 3.18 0.43
CA VAL A 9 -9.45 1.99 -0.37
C VAL A 9 -10.30 0.83 0.13
N LYS A 10 -11.12 0.26 -0.75
CA LYS A 10 -11.88 -0.97 -0.49
C LYS A 10 -10.95 -2.20 -0.57
N GLU A 11 -11.41 -3.33 -0.06
CA GLU A 11 -10.65 -4.59 -0.09
C GLU A 11 -10.19 -4.99 -1.50
N GLN A 12 -11.07 -4.92 -2.50
CA GLN A 12 -10.71 -5.20 -3.89
C GLN A 12 -9.68 -4.18 -4.42
N GLY A 13 -9.73 -2.94 -3.94
CA GLY A 13 -8.77 -1.90 -4.30
C GLY A 13 -7.36 -2.25 -3.83
N ILE A 14 -7.18 -2.68 -2.57
CA ILE A 14 -5.85 -3.05 -2.06
C ILE A 14 -5.30 -4.30 -2.74
N LYS A 15 -6.15 -5.23 -3.17
CA LYS A 15 -5.74 -6.40 -3.99
C LYS A 15 -5.18 -5.98 -5.35
N LEU A 16 -5.68 -4.89 -5.93
CA LEU A 16 -5.21 -4.36 -7.22
C LEU A 16 -3.95 -3.50 -7.08
N ILE A 17 -3.95 -2.53 -6.15
CA ILE A 17 -2.85 -1.55 -6.01
C ILE A 17 -1.73 -2.01 -5.07
N GLY A 18 -1.99 -3.00 -4.23
CA GLY A 18 -1.04 -3.51 -3.23
C GLY A 18 0.21 -4.12 -3.86
N PRO A 19 0.10 -5.10 -4.78
CA PRO A 19 1.26 -5.70 -5.43
C PRO A 19 2.21 -4.71 -6.13
N PRO A 20 1.74 -3.75 -6.96
CA PRO A 20 2.64 -2.75 -7.52
C PRO A 20 3.23 -1.81 -6.46
N ALA A 21 2.48 -1.40 -5.44
CA ALA A 21 3.01 -0.57 -4.35
C ALA A 21 4.08 -1.30 -3.51
N MET A 22 3.95 -2.62 -3.30
CA MET A 22 5.00 -3.42 -2.66
C MET A 22 6.27 -3.50 -3.49
N LYS A 23 6.18 -3.61 -4.83
CA LYS A 23 7.34 -3.59 -5.73
C LYS A 23 8.09 -2.26 -5.65
N LEU A 24 7.36 -1.14 -5.57
CA LEU A 24 7.96 0.18 -5.38
C LEU A 24 8.66 0.28 -4.01
N ALA A 25 7.98 -0.13 -2.94
CA ALA A 25 8.56 -0.13 -1.60
C ALA A 25 9.82 -1.01 -1.49
N GLU A 26 9.86 -2.14 -2.21
CA GLU A 26 11.05 -3.00 -2.31
C GLU A 26 12.20 -2.33 -3.04
N ALA A 27 11.94 -1.70 -4.19
CA ALA A 27 12.95 -0.96 -4.95
C ALA A 27 13.55 0.21 -4.15
N GLU A 28 12.77 0.79 -3.24
CA GLU A 28 13.19 1.88 -2.36
C GLU A 28 13.79 1.41 -1.03
N GLY A 29 13.87 0.10 -0.77
CA GLY A 29 14.38 -0.45 0.49
C GLY A 29 13.48 -0.17 1.71
N LEU A 30 12.20 0.13 1.49
CA LEU A 30 11.23 0.53 2.51
C LEU A 30 10.46 -0.66 3.08
N THR A 31 11.15 -1.52 3.84
CA THR A 31 10.60 -2.78 4.37
C THR A 31 9.29 -2.59 5.16
N GLY A 32 9.17 -1.53 5.96
CA GLY A 32 7.95 -1.23 6.72
C GLY A 32 6.74 -0.93 5.84
N HIS A 33 6.94 -0.26 4.69
CA HIS A 33 5.87 0.06 3.74
C HIS A 33 5.39 -1.20 3.03
N LYS A 34 6.31 -2.05 2.56
CA LYS A 34 5.99 -3.35 1.97
C LYS A 34 5.21 -4.23 2.96
N LYS A 35 5.68 -4.33 4.21
CA LYS A 35 5.04 -5.13 5.26
C LYS A 35 3.63 -4.65 5.61
N ALA A 36 3.39 -3.34 5.63
CA ALA A 36 2.06 -2.80 5.91
C ALA A 36 1.01 -3.25 4.88
N ILE A 37 1.43 -3.44 3.62
CA ILE A 37 0.57 -3.93 2.54
C ILE A 37 0.41 -5.45 2.64
N SER A 38 1.50 -6.21 2.80
CA SER A 38 1.44 -7.69 2.86
C SER A 38 0.53 -8.21 3.97
N LEU A 39 0.57 -7.56 5.15
CA LEU A 39 -0.32 -7.89 6.27
C LEU A 39 -1.81 -7.75 5.92
N ARG A 40 -2.18 -6.77 5.09
CA ARG A 40 -3.57 -6.56 4.64
C ARG A 40 -3.99 -7.54 3.56
N LEU A 41 -3.04 -8.07 2.80
CA LEU A 41 -3.28 -9.11 1.79
C LEU A 41 -3.27 -10.53 2.39
N GLY A 42 -2.86 -10.68 3.66
CA GLY A 42 -2.72 -11.99 4.31
C GLY A 42 -1.45 -12.74 3.91
N GLU A 43 -0.44 -12.03 3.42
CA GLU A 43 0.84 -12.57 2.91
C GLU A 43 2.01 -12.33 3.88
N GLY A 44 1.72 -11.98 5.14
CA GLY A 44 2.70 -11.49 6.13
C GLY A 44 2.95 -12.40 7.31
#